data_AF-A0A0S8A3K3-F1
#
_entry.id   AF-A0A0S8A3K3-F1
#
_cell.length_a   1.000
_cell.length_b   1.000
_cell.length_c   1.000
_cell.angle_alpha   90.00
_cell.angle_beta   90.00
_cell.angle_gamma   90.00
#
_symmetry.space_group_name_H-M   'P 1'
#
loop_
_entity.id
_entity.type
_entity.pdbx_description
1 polymer ?
#
loop_
_entity_poly.entity_id
_entity_poly.type
_entity_poly.pdbx_seq_one_letter_code
_entity_poly.pdbx_strand_id
1 'polypeptide(L)'
;MQFQVATQATDNVTLYTSLPAAAEINTRLGAAGATARSFEMSVQMIMGVGMQFLINGRLFDMNRVDEVVAAGATEVWTITNVSTTMASMAHPFHAHAIQWQVLDRDNVPASGVDLGWKDTVLVQPGETVRIIGRFDPVVNVGKYMYHCHILEHEEAGMMGVFEVQ
;
A
#
# COMPACT_ATOMS: atom_id res chain seq x y z
N MET A 1 36.37 -6.06 -14.62
CA MET A 1 35.62 -5.17 -15.52
C MET A 1 36.17 -3.77 -15.33
N GLN A 2 36.49 -3.06 -16.42
CA GLN A 2 36.96 -1.67 -16.37
C GLN A 2 35.86 -0.79 -16.98
N PHE A 3 35.34 0.16 -16.21
CA PHE A 3 34.38 1.12 -16.69
C PHE A 3 35.12 2.21 -17.46
N GLN A 4 34.83 2.37 -18.76
CA GLN A 4 35.38 3.45 -19.59
C GLN A 4 34.29 4.46 -19.91
N VAL A 5 34.47 5.70 -19.47
CA VAL A 5 33.58 6.82 -19.79
C VAL A 5 34.00 7.37 -21.15
N ALA A 6 33.19 7.13 -22.18
CA ALA A 6 33.49 7.52 -23.56
C ALA A 6 33.09 8.97 -23.90
N THR A 7 32.20 9.58 -23.11
CA THR A 7 31.66 10.92 -23.35
C THR A 7 31.28 11.59 -22.04
N GLN A 8 31.61 12.87 -21.92
CA GLN A 8 31.16 13.71 -20.82
C GLN A 8 29.82 14.33 -21.20
N ALA A 9 28.79 14.15 -20.38
CA ALA A 9 27.49 14.79 -20.55
C ALA A 9 27.37 15.97 -19.59
N THR A 10 26.69 17.04 -20.01
CA THR A 10 26.37 18.16 -19.12
C THR A 10 25.25 17.75 -18.17
N ASP A 11 25.52 17.80 -16.88
CA ASP A 11 24.50 17.57 -15.86
C ASP A 11 23.72 18.86 -15.62
N ASN A 12 22.49 18.90 -16.13
CA ASN A 12 21.55 20.01 -15.94
C ASN A 12 20.57 19.74 -14.80
N VAL A 13 20.84 18.77 -13.92
CA VAL A 13 20.01 18.47 -12.77
C VAL A 13 20.13 19.57 -11.73
N THR A 14 19.01 20.21 -11.43
CA THR A 14 18.90 21.10 -10.27
C THR A 14 18.78 20.24 -9.01
N LEU A 15 19.82 20.26 -8.17
CA LEU A 15 19.75 19.67 -6.84
C LEU A 15 19.10 20.66 -5.87
N TYR A 16 17.94 20.28 -5.33
CA TYR A 16 17.29 21.05 -4.28
C TYR A 16 18.06 20.88 -2.97
N THR A 17 18.48 22.00 -2.35
CA THR A 17 19.11 22.01 -1.01
C THR A 17 18.09 22.04 0.13
N SER A 18 16.82 22.26 -0.20
CA SER A 18 15.68 22.18 0.71
C SER A 18 14.44 21.74 -0.06
N LEU A 19 13.47 21.15 0.65
CA LEU A 19 12.20 20.77 0.07
C LEU A 19 11.41 22.04 -0.34
N PRO A 20 10.98 22.18 -1.61
CA PRO A 20 10.19 23.33 -2.03
C PRO A 20 8.90 23.42 -1.22
N ALA A 21 8.50 24.64 -0.82
CA ALA A 21 7.26 24.85 -0.06
C ALA A 21 6.02 24.29 -0.80
N ALA A 22 6.00 24.39 -2.13
CA ALA A 22 4.93 23.90 -2.99
C ALA A 22 5.10 22.44 -3.44
N ALA A 23 6.03 21.67 -2.86
CA ALA A 23 6.17 20.26 -3.18
C ALA A 23 4.88 19.51 -2.84
N GLU A 24 4.46 18.59 -3.70
CA GLU A 24 3.25 17.78 -3.51
C GLU A 24 3.28 17.03 -2.17
N ILE A 25 4.48 16.63 -1.72
CA ILE A 25 4.69 15.96 -0.44
C ILE A 25 4.18 16.77 0.76
N ASN A 26 4.05 18.10 0.64
CA ASN A 26 3.54 19.00 1.67
C ASN A 26 2.01 19.18 1.65
N THR A 27 1.32 18.60 0.67
CA THR A 27 -0.15 18.71 0.52
C THR A 27 -0.84 17.45 1.03
N ARG A 28 -2.08 17.58 1.54
CA ARG A 28 -2.92 16.43 1.92
C ARG A 28 -4.12 16.30 1.00
N LEU A 29 -4.40 15.08 0.54
CA LEU A 29 -5.56 14.74 -0.26
C LEU A 29 -6.85 14.81 0.57
N GLY A 30 -7.92 15.30 -0.05
CA GLY A 30 -9.27 15.25 0.51
C GLY A 30 -10.01 14.00 0.08
N ALA A 31 -10.84 13.44 0.97
CA ALA A 31 -11.62 12.22 0.68
C ALA A 31 -12.95 12.49 -0.08
N ALA A 32 -13.27 13.75 -0.38
CA ALA A 32 -14.51 14.09 -1.07
C ALA A 32 -14.52 13.52 -2.50
N GLY A 33 -15.50 12.68 -2.81
CA GLY A 33 -15.62 12.02 -4.11
C GLY A 33 -14.66 10.86 -4.34
N ALA A 34 -13.90 10.44 -3.32
CA ALA A 34 -13.03 9.27 -3.43
C ALA A 34 -13.83 7.96 -3.40
N THR A 35 -13.42 6.98 -4.19
CA THR A 35 -13.97 5.61 -4.14
C THR A 35 -13.48 4.91 -2.88
N ALA A 36 -14.35 4.21 -2.16
CA ALA A 36 -13.97 3.47 -0.95
C ALA A 36 -13.74 1.98 -1.25
N ARG A 37 -12.71 1.40 -0.64
CA ARG A 37 -12.38 -0.03 -0.72
C ARG A 37 -11.94 -0.55 0.65
N SER A 38 -12.17 -1.83 0.91
CA SER A 38 -11.86 -2.47 2.19
C SER A 38 -10.98 -3.70 2.01
N PHE A 39 -10.01 -3.85 2.92
CA PHE A 39 -9.07 -4.97 2.96
C PHE A 39 -9.03 -5.54 4.36
N GLU A 40 -9.38 -6.80 4.49
CA GLU A 40 -9.33 -7.54 5.76
C GLU A 40 -8.10 -8.45 5.77
N MET A 41 -7.15 -8.15 6.66
CA MET A 41 -5.98 -8.98 6.93
C MET A 41 -6.33 -9.98 8.03
N SER A 42 -6.24 -11.27 7.72
CA SER A 42 -6.57 -12.34 8.68
C SER A 42 -5.56 -13.47 8.66
N VAL A 43 -5.41 -14.10 9.83
CA VAL A 43 -4.65 -15.31 10.02
C VAL A 43 -5.59 -16.39 10.53
N GLN A 44 -5.64 -17.51 9.82
CA GLN A 44 -6.57 -18.62 10.12
C GLN A 44 -5.81 -19.92 10.33
N MET A 45 -6.25 -20.71 11.30
CA MET A 45 -5.73 -22.06 11.54
C MET A 45 -6.65 -23.08 10.90
N ILE A 46 -6.15 -23.82 9.91
CA ILE A 46 -6.89 -24.91 9.28
C ILE A 46 -6.27 -26.24 9.68
N MET A 47 -7.06 -27.10 10.34
CA MET A 47 -6.63 -28.43 10.76
C MET A 47 -6.13 -29.25 9.56
N GLY A 48 -4.88 -29.70 9.63
CA GLY A 48 -4.22 -30.49 8.58
C GLY A 48 -3.56 -29.68 7.46
N VAL A 49 -3.72 -28.35 7.44
CA VAL A 49 -3.07 -27.44 6.47
C VAL A 49 -2.10 -26.47 7.16
N GLY A 50 -2.43 -26.05 8.39
CA GLY A 50 -1.61 -25.14 9.19
C GLY A 50 -2.13 -23.70 9.19
N MET A 51 -1.24 -22.76 9.49
CA MET A 51 -1.51 -21.31 9.46
C MET A 51 -1.75 -20.86 8.02
N GLN A 52 -2.79 -20.08 7.80
CA GLN A 52 -3.10 -19.44 6.52
C GLN A 52 -3.10 -17.93 6.71
N PHE A 53 -2.43 -17.20 5.81
CA PHE A 53 -2.34 -15.76 5.84
C PHE A 53 -3.10 -15.19 4.66
N LEU A 54 -4.15 -14.42 4.94
CA LEU A 54 -5.19 -14.12 3.97
C LEU A 54 -5.43 -12.61 3.89
N ILE A 55 -5.79 -12.15 2.69
CA ILE A 55 -6.44 -10.85 2.51
C ILE A 55 -7.83 -11.09 1.92
N ASN A 56 -8.86 -10.49 2.51
CA ASN A 56 -10.26 -10.67 2.12
C ASN A 56 -10.68 -12.16 2.06
N GLY A 57 -10.13 -12.98 2.97
CA GLY A 57 -10.41 -14.41 3.08
C GLY A 57 -9.83 -15.27 1.94
N ARG A 58 -8.91 -14.73 1.13
CA ARG A 58 -8.33 -15.41 -0.03
C ARG A 58 -6.82 -15.52 0.10
N LEU A 59 -6.28 -16.64 -0.40
CA LEU A 59 -4.87 -16.77 -0.74
C LEU A 59 -4.62 -16.14 -2.11
N PHE A 60 -3.37 -15.73 -2.32
CA PHE A 60 -2.88 -15.27 -3.61
C PHE A 60 -3.14 -16.28 -4.74
N ASP A 61 -3.53 -15.78 -5.91
CA ASP A 61 -3.65 -16.52 -7.16
C ASP A 61 -3.15 -15.63 -8.30
N MET A 62 -2.06 -16.06 -8.96
CA MET A 62 -1.42 -15.33 -10.06
C MET A 62 -2.37 -15.06 -11.25
N ASN A 63 -3.44 -15.83 -11.40
CA ASN A 63 -4.38 -15.70 -12.51
C ASN A 63 -5.61 -14.83 -12.16
N ARG A 64 -5.68 -14.31 -10.93
CA ARG A 64 -6.81 -13.51 -10.46
C ARG A 64 -6.42 -12.04 -10.31
N VAL A 65 -7.33 -11.18 -10.73
CA VAL A 65 -7.35 -9.76 -10.33
C VAL A 65 -8.38 -9.65 -9.22
N ASP A 66 -7.92 -9.26 -8.02
CA ASP A 66 -8.77 -9.14 -6.84
C ASP A 66 -9.55 -7.82 -6.85
N GLU A 67 -8.91 -6.75 -7.33
CA GLU A 67 -9.48 -5.40 -7.31
C GLU A 67 -9.29 -4.69 -8.65
N VAL A 68 -10.30 -3.94 -9.11
CA VAL A 68 -10.20 -3.07 -10.29
C VAL A 68 -10.33 -1.62 -9.85
N VAL A 69 -9.35 -0.80 -10.22
CA VAL A 69 -9.23 0.61 -9.88
C VAL A 69 -9.34 1.43 -11.16
N ALA A 70 -10.16 2.48 -11.16
CA ALA A 70 -10.27 3.34 -12.32
C ALA A 70 -9.04 4.26 -12.45
N ALA A 71 -8.47 4.34 -13.65
CA ALA A 71 -7.41 5.29 -13.96
C ALA A 71 -7.86 6.74 -13.66
N GLY A 72 -7.05 7.51 -12.94
CA GLY A 72 -7.39 8.87 -12.50
C GLY A 72 -8.15 8.93 -11.17
N ALA A 73 -8.58 7.80 -10.60
CA ALA A 73 -9.34 7.79 -9.37
C ALA A 73 -8.51 8.19 -8.15
N THR A 74 -9.16 8.89 -7.23
CA THR A 74 -8.72 8.96 -5.82
C THR A 74 -9.48 7.88 -5.06
N GLU A 75 -8.77 7.00 -4.37
CA GLU A 75 -9.39 5.96 -3.53
C GLU A 75 -9.01 6.12 -2.07
N VAL A 76 -9.95 5.78 -1.19
CA VAL A 76 -9.72 5.55 0.24
C VAL A 76 -9.76 4.05 0.49
N TRP A 77 -8.64 3.49 0.93
CA TRP A 77 -8.52 2.09 1.31
C TRP A 77 -8.61 1.98 2.83
N THR A 78 -9.52 1.14 3.31
CA THR A 78 -9.71 0.82 4.73
C THR A 78 -9.12 -0.57 4.98
N ILE A 79 -8.02 -0.63 5.73
CA ILE A 79 -7.31 -1.87 6.02
C ILE A 79 -7.53 -2.24 7.48
N THR A 80 -8.09 -3.42 7.72
CA THR A 80 -8.37 -3.91 9.07
C THR A 80 -7.64 -5.22 9.31
N ASN A 81 -6.94 -5.33 10.44
CA ASN A 81 -6.38 -6.60 10.90
C ASN A 81 -7.32 -7.24 11.92
N VAL A 82 -8.02 -8.30 11.52
CA VAL A 82 -9.04 -8.95 12.36
C VAL A 82 -8.48 -10.06 13.25
N SER A 83 -7.18 -10.37 13.14
CA SER A 83 -6.51 -11.42 13.92
C SER A 83 -6.26 -10.95 15.36
N THR A 84 -7.26 -11.06 16.22
CA THR A 84 -7.26 -10.49 17.59
C THR A 84 -7.07 -11.53 18.71
N THR A 85 -7.07 -12.82 18.37
CA THR A 85 -6.97 -13.91 19.36
C THR A 85 -5.74 -14.76 19.10
N MET A 86 -5.91 -15.93 18.47
CA MET A 86 -4.81 -16.78 18.03
C MET A 86 -4.11 -16.12 16.85
N ALA A 87 -2.77 -16.13 16.86
CA ALA A 87 -1.94 -15.41 15.91
C ALA A 87 -2.21 -13.89 15.87
N SER A 88 -2.50 -13.29 17.03
CA SER A 88 -2.51 -11.84 17.22
C SER A 88 -1.13 -11.25 16.94
N MET A 89 -0.92 -10.78 15.72
CA MET A 89 0.31 -10.13 15.28
C MET A 89 0.03 -8.94 14.37
N ALA A 90 0.98 -8.01 14.32
CA ALA A 90 0.90 -6.87 13.42
C ALA A 90 1.27 -7.29 11.99
N HIS A 91 0.62 -6.69 11.01
CA HIS A 91 0.91 -6.91 9.60
C HIS A 91 1.21 -5.57 8.91
N PRO A 92 2.39 -5.39 8.31
CA PRO A 92 2.65 -4.23 7.45
C PRO A 92 1.93 -4.43 6.12
N PHE A 93 0.92 -3.62 5.83
CA PHE A 93 0.23 -3.61 4.53
C PHE A 93 1.01 -2.72 3.57
N HIS A 94 1.47 -3.29 2.45
CA HIS A 94 2.15 -2.60 1.37
C HIS A 94 1.31 -2.71 0.09
N ALA A 95 1.23 -1.62 -0.66
CA ALA A 95 0.64 -1.62 -1.99
C ALA A 95 1.58 -0.91 -2.98
N HIS A 96 1.73 -1.51 -4.16
CA HIS A 96 2.58 -1.02 -5.23
C HIS A 96 1.92 0.18 -5.95
N ALA A 97 2.58 0.67 -7.02
CA ALA A 97 2.17 1.76 -7.90
C ALA A 97 2.28 3.19 -7.34
N ILE A 98 1.72 3.45 -6.16
CA ILE A 98 1.57 4.80 -5.62
C ILE A 98 2.02 4.90 -4.16
N GLN A 99 2.18 6.14 -3.71
CA GLN A 99 2.28 6.45 -2.29
C GLN A 99 0.92 6.90 -1.75
N TRP A 100 0.73 6.66 -0.47
CA TRP A 100 -0.51 6.88 0.27
C TRP A 100 -0.31 7.89 1.38
N GLN A 101 -1.39 8.54 1.79
CA GLN A 101 -1.46 9.33 3.00
C GLN A 101 -2.38 8.66 3.99
N VAL A 102 -1.97 8.57 5.25
CA VAL A 102 -2.85 8.07 6.31
C VAL A 102 -3.88 9.15 6.64
N LEU A 103 -5.16 8.78 6.63
CA LEU A 103 -6.25 9.64 7.09
C LEU A 103 -6.41 9.52 8.60
N ASP A 104 -6.51 8.29 9.09
CA ASP A 104 -6.71 7.96 10.51
C ASP A 104 -6.37 6.50 10.81
N ARG A 105 -6.20 6.23 12.10
CA ARG A 105 -6.09 4.91 12.71
C ARG A 105 -7.16 4.80 13.78
N ASP A 106 -8.06 3.82 13.68
CA ASP A 106 -9.19 3.64 14.59
C ASP A 106 -10.02 4.92 14.79
N ASN A 107 -10.26 5.67 13.71
CA ASN A 107 -10.94 6.96 13.71
C ASN A 107 -10.19 8.11 14.44
N VAL A 108 -8.94 7.89 14.85
CA VAL A 108 -8.05 8.93 15.37
C VAL A 108 -7.26 9.53 14.20
N PRO A 109 -7.40 10.83 13.90
CA PRO A 109 -6.72 11.45 12.77
C PRO A 109 -5.21 11.24 12.78
N ALA A 110 -4.63 11.05 11.59
CA ALA A 110 -3.20 10.88 11.40
C ALA A 110 -2.40 12.03 12.02
N SER A 111 -1.31 11.68 12.72
CA SER A 111 -0.42 12.61 13.40
C SER A 111 1.03 12.11 13.38
N GLY A 112 1.99 12.98 13.68
CA GLY A 112 3.41 12.61 13.76
C GLY A 112 3.91 11.92 12.49
N VAL A 113 4.40 10.69 12.63
CA VAL A 113 4.99 9.89 11.53
C VAL A 113 3.99 9.50 10.43
N ASP A 114 2.69 9.54 10.71
CA ASP A 114 1.64 9.25 9.73
C ASP A 114 1.29 10.45 8.84
N LEU A 115 1.88 11.64 9.10
CA LEU A 115 1.69 12.81 8.24
C LEU A 115 2.51 12.76 6.94
N GLY A 116 3.47 11.84 6.84
CA GLY A 116 4.26 11.63 5.64
C GLY A 116 3.53 10.78 4.59
N TRP A 117 4.06 10.78 3.38
CA TRP A 117 3.67 9.84 2.33
C TRP A 117 4.27 8.46 2.60
N LYS A 118 3.48 7.40 2.39
CA LYS A 118 3.84 6.02 2.76
C LYS A 118 3.41 5.06 1.66
N ASP A 119 4.25 4.10 1.32
CA ASP A 119 3.85 2.93 0.52
C ASP A 119 3.43 1.74 1.40
N THR A 120 3.78 1.79 2.69
CA THR A 120 3.58 0.70 3.65
C THR A 120 3.09 1.25 4.99
N VAL A 121 2.03 0.65 5.53
CA VAL A 121 1.47 0.98 6.86
C VAL A 121 1.40 -0.25 7.75
N LEU A 122 1.91 -0.14 8.97
CA LEU A 122 1.74 -1.20 9.98
C LEU A 122 0.30 -1.19 10.48
N VAL A 123 -0.33 -2.37 10.55
CA VAL A 123 -1.69 -2.59 11.07
C VAL A 123 -1.63 -3.57 12.25
N GLN A 124 -1.83 -3.05 13.45
CA GLN A 124 -1.84 -3.79 14.71
C GLN A 124 -3.04 -4.74 14.81
N PRO A 125 -2.99 -5.79 15.65
CA PRO A 125 -4.14 -6.64 15.93
C PRO A 125 -5.38 -5.83 16.35
N GLY A 126 -6.48 -5.95 15.60
CA GLY A 126 -7.73 -5.22 15.85
C GLY A 126 -7.76 -3.78 15.35
N GLU A 127 -6.64 -3.25 14.82
CA GLU A 127 -6.56 -1.89 14.28
C GLU A 127 -7.19 -1.83 12.88
N THR A 128 -7.83 -0.69 12.61
CA THR A 128 -8.23 -0.26 11.27
C THR A 128 -7.48 1.00 10.88
N VAL A 129 -6.83 0.98 9.72
CA VAL A 129 -6.10 2.13 9.15
C VAL A 129 -6.80 2.54 7.86
N ARG A 130 -7.10 3.84 7.72
CA ARG A 130 -7.59 4.40 6.46
C ARG A 130 -6.48 5.17 5.77
N ILE A 131 -6.23 4.84 4.51
CA ILE A 131 -5.25 5.51 3.67
C ILE A 131 -5.93 6.06 2.41
N ILE A 132 -5.41 7.16 1.86
CA ILE A 132 -5.90 7.79 0.64
C ILE A 132 -4.77 7.92 -0.37
N GLY A 133 -5.07 7.66 -1.64
CA GLY A 133 -4.13 7.74 -2.74
C GLY A 133 -4.82 8.11 -4.04
N ARG A 134 -4.05 8.62 -4.99
CA ARG A 134 -4.53 8.98 -6.33
C ARG A 134 -3.74 8.19 -7.36
N PHE A 135 -4.46 7.52 -8.27
CA PHE A 135 -3.88 6.80 -9.39
C PHE A 135 -3.83 7.73 -10.60
N ASP A 136 -2.63 8.16 -11.00
CA ASP A 136 -2.46 8.96 -12.20
C ASP A 136 -2.91 8.16 -13.44
N PRO A 137 -3.72 8.76 -14.34
CA PRO A 137 -4.33 8.03 -15.45
C PRO A 137 -3.34 7.63 -16.56
N VAL A 138 -2.07 8.06 -16.49
CA VAL A 138 -1.04 7.76 -17.48
C VAL A 138 0.05 6.88 -16.88
N VAL A 139 0.59 7.23 -15.71
CA VAL A 139 1.77 6.53 -15.15
C VAL A 139 1.42 5.31 -14.29
N ASN A 140 0.17 5.20 -13.81
CA ASN A 140 -0.23 4.12 -12.92
C ASN A 140 -1.12 3.06 -13.57
N VAL A 141 -1.29 3.05 -14.89
CA VAL A 141 -2.09 2.01 -15.58
C VAL A 141 -1.32 0.69 -15.59
N GLY A 142 -1.96 -0.39 -15.16
CA GLY A 142 -1.35 -1.73 -15.12
C GLY A 142 -1.77 -2.59 -13.93
N LYS A 143 -1.14 -3.76 -13.81
CA LYS A 143 -1.35 -4.71 -12.70
C LYS A 143 -0.28 -4.55 -11.65
N TYR A 144 -0.71 -4.53 -10.39
CA TYR A 144 0.11 -4.27 -9.23
C TYR A 144 -0.30 -5.15 -8.07
N MET A 145 0.57 -5.30 -7.08
CA MET A 145 0.31 -6.12 -5.90
C MET A 145 0.00 -5.25 -4.69
N TYR A 146 -0.82 -5.78 -3.79
CA TYR A 146 -0.86 -5.40 -2.39
C TYR A 146 -0.65 -6.65 -1.55
N HIS A 147 0.07 -6.54 -0.44
CA HIS A 147 0.43 -7.69 0.38
C HIS A 147 0.83 -7.30 1.80
N CYS A 148 0.87 -8.31 2.67
CA CYS A 148 1.64 -8.19 3.90
C CYS A 148 3.14 -8.17 3.55
N HIS A 149 3.89 -7.20 4.08
CA HIS A 149 5.32 -7.06 3.82
C HIS A 149 6.19 -7.87 4.82
N ILE A 150 5.60 -8.84 5.53
CA ILE A 150 6.35 -9.92 6.16
C ILE A 150 6.48 -11.01 5.09
N LEU A 151 7.70 -11.21 4.60
CA LEU A 151 7.95 -12.02 3.41
C LEU A 151 7.42 -13.45 3.55
N GLU A 152 7.52 -14.03 4.75
CA GLU A 152 6.99 -15.36 5.02
C GLU A 152 5.47 -15.43 4.89
N HIS A 153 4.76 -14.35 5.22
CA HIS A 153 3.30 -14.28 5.04
C HIS A 153 2.93 -13.99 3.59
N GLU A 154 3.70 -13.14 2.91
CA GLU A 154 3.57 -12.87 1.47
C GLU A 154 3.69 -14.16 0.67
N GLU A 155 4.78 -14.91 0.88
CA GLU A 155 5.04 -16.19 0.22
C GLU A 155 3.99 -17.25 0.56
N ALA A 156 3.46 -17.22 1.79
CA ALA A 156 2.35 -18.07 2.21
C ALA A 156 0.97 -17.63 1.66
N GLY A 157 0.90 -16.54 0.89
CA GLY A 157 -0.28 -16.14 0.12
C GLY A 157 -1.04 -14.91 0.62
N MET A 158 -0.50 -14.12 1.57
CA MET A 158 -1.13 -12.89 2.07
C MET A 158 -0.95 -11.71 1.12
N MET A 159 -1.42 -11.89 -0.11
CA MET A 159 -1.21 -11.01 -1.25
C MET A 159 -2.41 -11.05 -2.19
N GLY A 160 -2.66 -9.94 -2.87
CA GLY A 160 -3.63 -9.84 -3.96
C GLY A 160 -3.16 -8.91 -5.07
N VAL A 161 -3.87 -8.95 -6.19
CA VAL A 161 -3.57 -8.16 -7.38
C VAL A 161 -4.66 -7.12 -7.59
N PHE A 162 -4.28 -5.88 -7.84
CA PHE A 162 -5.18 -4.86 -8.37
C PHE A 162 -4.76 -4.43 -9.77
N GLU A 163 -5.74 -4.11 -10.61
CA GLU A 163 -5.53 -3.59 -11.96
C GLU A 163 -6.09 -2.18 -12.07
N VAL A 164 -5.25 -1.25 -12.50
CA VAL A 164 -5.62 0.14 -12.79
C VAL A 164 -5.89 0.25 -14.30
N GLN A 165 -7.12 0.66 -14.67
CA GLN A 165 -7.55 0.77 -16.07
C GLN A 165 -8.57 1.89 -16.31
#